data_AF-A0A519T794-F1
#
_entry.id   AF-A0A519T794-F1
#
_cell.length_a   1.000
_cell.length_b   1.000
_cell.length_c   1.000
_cell.angle_alpha   90.00
_cell.angle_beta   90.00
_cell.angle_gamma   90.00
#
_symmetry.space_group_name_H-M   'P 1'
#
loop_
_entity.id
_entity.type
_entity.pdbx_description
1 polymer ?
#
loop_
_entity_poly.entity_id
_entity_poly.type
_entity_poly.pdbx_seq_one_letter_code
_entity_poly.pdbx_strand_id
1 'polypeptide(L)'
;MPPHHYPAKSLRCSQAPLLVPQLPRSSPMETLFTTQYLRIFLHSTTHKTLELQWLDFVPSADFRASLQEAMRLARLHSAQALIADNRLLRALRQADLEFGGELVFKGLSDIGGRRFAGVESLDAMNRMGVTALVASVIPSTKLASQFFTTIEQARAWATAPF
;
A
#
# COMPACT_ATOMS: atom_id res chain seq x y z
N MET A 1 28.90 34.11 71.65
CA MET A 1 28.16 33.03 70.97
C MET A 1 27.88 33.48 69.54
N PRO A 2 28.22 32.68 68.51
CA PRO A 2 28.20 33.11 67.11
C PRO A 2 26.80 33.02 66.47
N PRO A 3 26.52 33.79 65.40
CA PRO A 3 25.24 33.73 64.70
C PRO A 3 25.19 32.56 63.70
N HIS A 4 24.06 31.84 63.70
CA HIS A 4 23.77 30.75 62.78
C HIS A 4 23.58 31.25 61.34
N HIS A 5 24.42 30.75 60.42
CA HIS A 5 24.20 30.84 58.97
C HIS A 5 23.22 29.75 58.51
N TYR A 6 22.14 30.15 57.84
CA TYR A 6 21.28 29.25 57.06
C TYR A 6 21.75 29.25 55.59
N PRO A 7 21.98 28.10 54.96
CA PRO A 7 22.24 28.04 53.52
C PRO A 7 20.94 28.02 52.72
N ALA A 8 20.87 28.86 51.68
CA ALA A 8 19.80 28.87 50.70
C ALA A 8 19.84 27.60 49.82
N LYS A 9 18.70 26.88 49.75
CA LYS A 9 18.53 25.73 48.84
C LYS A 9 18.30 26.21 47.41
N SER A 10 19.26 25.92 46.53
CA SER A 10 19.11 26.03 45.07
C SER A 10 18.17 24.94 44.56
N LEU A 11 16.98 25.33 44.12
CA LEU A 11 16.08 24.47 43.33
C LEU A 11 16.57 24.48 41.88
N ARG A 12 17.22 23.39 41.44
CA ARG A 12 17.45 23.14 40.01
C ARG A 12 16.21 22.43 39.44
N CYS A 13 15.44 23.13 38.61
CA CYS A 13 14.48 22.51 37.71
C CYS A 13 15.24 21.60 36.73
N SER A 14 15.02 20.29 36.83
CA SER A 14 15.45 19.32 35.83
C SER A 14 14.49 19.40 34.64
N GLN A 15 14.93 19.97 33.52
CA GLN A 15 14.22 19.85 32.25
C GLN A 15 14.49 18.46 31.67
N ALA A 16 13.47 17.59 31.71
CA ALA A 16 13.48 16.36 30.93
C ALA A 16 13.33 16.71 29.44
N PRO A 17 14.16 16.16 28.54
CA PRO A 17 14.00 16.40 27.11
C PRO A 17 12.71 15.76 26.60
N LEU A 18 11.91 16.54 25.89
CA LEU A 18 10.73 16.09 25.14
C LEU A 18 11.18 15.04 24.12
N LEU A 19 10.62 13.83 24.24
CA LEU A 19 10.81 12.76 23.27
C LEU A 19 10.12 13.18 21.96
N VAL A 20 10.89 13.65 20.98
CA VAL A 20 10.37 13.92 19.63
C VAL A 20 9.96 12.57 19.03
N PRO A 21 8.69 12.37 18.61
CA PRO A 21 8.31 11.17 17.89
C PRO A 21 9.16 11.09 16.62
N GLN A 22 10.01 10.07 16.52
CA GLN A 22 10.73 9.81 15.29
C GLN A 22 9.69 9.46 14.23
N LEU A 23 9.53 10.34 13.23
CA LEU A 23 8.79 10.01 12.01
C LEU A 23 9.33 8.68 11.48
N PRO A 24 8.48 7.70 11.15
CA PRO A 24 8.94 6.41 10.65
C PRO A 24 9.80 6.67 9.41
N ARG A 25 11.05 6.20 9.41
CA ARG A 25 11.92 6.25 8.24
C ARG A 25 11.14 5.64 7.08
N SER A 26 11.00 6.39 6.01
CA SER A 26 10.41 5.91 4.75
C SER A 26 11.04 4.56 4.44
N SER A 27 10.22 3.50 4.42
CA SER A 27 10.71 2.17 4.09
C SER A 27 11.33 2.21 2.69
N PRO A 28 12.42 1.45 2.43
CA PRO A 28 13.05 1.46 1.12
C PRO A 28 12.06 0.95 0.09
N MET A 29 11.65 1.87 -0.79
CA MET A 29 10.76 1.64 -1.92
C MET A 29 11.61 1.65 -3.19
N GLU A 30 11.62 0.54 -3.91
CA GLU A 30 12.35 0.36 -5.16
C GLU A 30 11.39 0.43 -6.35
N THR A 31 11.78 1.07 -7.45
CA THR A 31 10.99 1.02 -8.69
C THR A 31 11.40 -0.20 -9.49
N LEU A 32 10.46 -1.11 -9.74
CA LEU A 32 10.70 -2.34 -10.51
C LEU A 32 10.36 -2.20 -11.99
N PHE A 33 9.35 -1.39 -12.31
CA PHE A 33 8.82 -1.26 -13.66
C PHE A 33 8.16 0.10 -13.87
N THR A 34 8.25 0.64 -15.08
CA THR A 34 7.62 1.92 -15.46
C THR A 34 7.21 1.89 -16.93
N THR A 35 5.98 2.31 -17.19
CA THR A 35 5.47 2.69 -18.51
C THR A 35 4.82 4.07 -18.42
N GLN A 36 4.23 4.54 -19.52
CA GLN A 36 3.38 5.73 -19.52
C GLN A 36 2.06 5.54 -18.75
N TYR A 37 1.68 4.30 -18.41
CA TYR A 37 0.39 3.98 -17.77
C TYR A 37 0.54 3.48 -16.32
N LEU A 38 1.64 2.82 -15.99
CA LEU A 38 1.82 2.14 -14.71
C LEU A 38 3.25 2.31 -14.20
N ARG A 39 3.39 2.56 -12.89
CA ARG A 39 4.63 2.33 -12.15
C ARG A 39 4.43 1.19 -11.16
N ILE A 40 5.41 0.32 -11.04
CA ILE A 40 5.40 -0.77 -10.06
C ILE A 40 6.55 -0.55 -9.10
N PHE A 41 6.22 -0.52 -7.81
CA PHE A 41 7.19 -0.40 -6.73
C PHE A 41 7.22 -1.65 -5.87
N LEU A 42 8.38 -1.92 -5.27
CA LEU A 42 8.56 -2.94 -4.23
C LEU A 42 8.84 -2.25 -2.90
N HIS A 43 7.99 -2.53 -1.92
CA HIS A 43 8.22 -2.19 -0.53
C HIS A 43 8.87 -3.38 0.18
N SER A 44 10.04 -3.15 0.77
CA SER A 44 10.81 -4.15 1.51
C SER A 44 10.75 -3.89 3.01
N THR A 45 9.57 -4.07 3.60
CA THR A 45 9.32 -3.88 5.04
C THR A 45 9.37 -5.21 5.79
N THR A 46 8.35 -5.53 6.60
CA THR A 46 8.15 -6.81 7.28
C THR A 46 7.93 -7.95 6.30
N HIS A 47 7.36 -7.65 5.14
CA HIS A 47 7.15 -8.58 4.03
C HIS A 47 7.18 -7.80 2.72
N LYS A 48 7.42 -8.52 1.60
CA LYS A 48 7.45 -7.90 0.28
C LYS A 48 6.03 -7.50 -0.14
N THR A 49 5.86 -6.23 -0.48
CA THR A 49 4.59 -5.68 -0.95
C THR A 49 4.81 -5.00 -2.28
N LEU A 50 4.04 -5.36 -3.29
CA LEU A 50 4.02 -4.62 -4.56
C LEU A 50 3.03 -3.47 -4.48
N GLU A 51 3.38 -2.35 -5.10
CA GLU A 51 2.48 -1.23 -5.31
C GLU A 51 2.37 -0.93 -6.81
N LEU A 52 1.15 -0.93 -7.31
CA LEU A 52 0.79 -0.58 -8.69
C LEU A 52 0.22 0.82 -8.67
N GLN A 53 0.92 1.77 -9.28
CA GLN A 53 0.44 3.14 -9.44
C GLN A 53 0.01 3.39 -10.88
N TRP A 54 -1.30 3.38 -11.10
CA TRP A 54 -1.89 3.73 -12.38
C TRP A 54 -1.88 5.25 -12.58
N LEU A 55 -1.41 5.68 -13.75
CA LEU A 55 -1.09 7.08 -13.99
C LEU A 55 -2.21 7.85 -14.73
N ASP A 56 -3.01 7.17 -15.54
CA ASP A 56 -4.18 7.71 -16.24
C ASP A 56 -4.99 6.56 -16.89
N PHE A 57 -5.82 6.88 -17.88
CA PHE A 57 -6.38 5.96 -18.85
C PHE A 57 -5.32 5.02 -19.43
N VAL A 58 -5.70 3.74 -19.58
CA VAL A 58 -4.87 2.69 -20.16
C VAL A 58 -5.70 1.88 -21.17
N PRO A 59 -5.22 1.67 -22.40
CA PRO A 59 -5.88 0.78 -23.35
C PRO A 59 -5.93 -0.66 -22.83
N SER A 60 -6.96 -1.43 -23.24
CA SER A 60 -7.16 -2.81 -22.77
C SER A 60 -5.94 -3.71 -22.95
N ALA A 61 -5.22 -3.60 -24.07
CA ALA A 61 -4.02 -4.40 -24.34
C ALA A 61 -2.91 -4.09 -23.33
N ASP A 62 -2.61 -2.80 -23.12
CA ASP A 62 -1.61 -2.33 -22.17
C ASP A 62 -1.99 -2.63 -20.72
N PHE A 63 -3.28 -2.56 -20.37
CA PHE A 63 -3.78 -2.92 -19.05
C PHE A 63 -3.48 -4.39 -18.73
N ARG A 64 -3.85 -5.29 -19.65
CA ARG A 64 -3.64 -6.73 -19.47
C ARG A 64 -2.15 -7.09 -19.41
N ALA A 65 -1.35 -6.51 -20.31
CA ALA A 65 0.11 -6.70 -20.30
C ALA A 65 0.73 -6.19 -18.98
N SER A 66 0.28 -5.04 -18.49
CA SER A 66 0.74 -4.45 -17.23
C SER A 66 0.39 -5.33 -16.02
N LEU A 67 -0.81 -5.92 -15.98
CA LEU A 67 -1.19 -6.85 -14.92
C LEU A 67 -0.41 -8.18 -14.98
N GLN A 68 -0.15 -8.69 -16.19
CA GLN A 68 0.70 -9.87 -16.37
C GLN A 68 2.11 -9.62 -15.85
N GLU A 69 2.68 -8.46 -16.15
CA GLU A 69 3.99 -8.06 -15.65
C GLU A 69 4.00 -7.88 -14.13
N ALA A 70 2.97 -7.23 -13.57
CA ALA A 70 2.81 -7.12 -12.12
C ALA A 70 2.79 -8.50 -11.44
N MET A 71 2.07 -9.47 -12.00
CA MET A 71 2.03 -10.83 -11.44
C MET A 71 3.32 -11.61 -11.66
N ARG A 72 4.07 -11.35 -12.74
CA ARG A 72 5.43 -11.89 -12.93
C ARG A 72 6.36 -11.39 -11.83
N LEU A 73 6.33 -10.08 -11.54
CA LEU A 73 7.10 -9.46 -10.47
C LEU A 73 6.64 -9.94 -9.08
N ALA A 74 5.34 -10.13 -8.88
CA ALA A 74 4.80 -10.63 -7.60
C ALA A 74 5.39 -12.00 -7.27
N ARG A 75 5.47 -12.90 -8.26
CA ARG A 75 6.13 -14.19 -8.12
C ARG A 75 7.63 -14.07 -7.89
N LEU A 76 8.30 -13.24 -8.69
CA LEU A 76 9.76 -13.08 -8.62
C LEU A 76 10.21 -12.60 -7.23
N HIS A 77 9.46 -11.69 -6.62
CA HIS A 77 9.78 -11.11 -5.32
C HIS A 77 9.03 -11.76 -4.15
N SER A 78 8.29 -12.85 -4.40
CA SER A 78 7.45 -13.52 -3.39
C SER A 78 6.58 -12.53 -2.61
N ALA A 79 5.90 -11.64 -3.35
CA ALA A 79 5.07 -10.59 -2.77
C ALA A 79 3.92 -11.20 -1.97
N GLN A 80 3.80 -10.77 -0.70
CA GLN A 80 2.76 -11.23 0.21
C GLN A 80 1.60 -10.22 0.30
N ALA A 81 1.76 -9.03 -0.25
CA ALA A 81 0.71 -8.04 -0.35
C ALA A 81 0.80 -7.25 -1.65
N LEU A 82 -0.33 -6.70 -2.08
CA LEU A 82 -0.43 -5.83 -3.24
C LEU A 82 -1.25 -4.59 -2.91
N ILE A 83 -0.74 -3.42 -3.29
CA ILE A 83 -1.41 -2.14 -3.24
C ILE A 83 -1.74 -1.74 -4.68
N ALA A 84 -2.98 -1.37 -4.95
CA ALA A 84 -3.41 -0.82 -6.22
C ALA A 84 -3.83 0.65 -6.02
N ASP A 85 -2.96 1.59 -6.41
CA ASP A 85 -3.27 3.01 -6.45
C ASP A 85 -4.02 3.32 -7.76
N ASN A 86 -5.36 3.34 -7.66
CA ASN A 86 -6.24 3.54 -8.81
C ASN A 86 -6.70 5.00 -8.96
N ARG A 87 -6.17 5.95 -8.17
CA ARG A 87 -6.69 7.33 -8.11
C ARG A 87 -6.87 7.97 -9.49
N LEU A 88 -5.92 7.74 -10.40
CA LEU A 88 -5.95 8.29 -11.76
C LEU A 88 -6.43 7.29 -12.83
N LEU A 89 -6.69 6.04 -12.45
CA LEU A 89 -7.20 5.02 -13.36
C LEU A 89 -8.67 5.31 -13.70
N ARG A 90 -8.94 5.59 -14.97
CA ARG A 90 -10.30 5.85 -15.47
C ARG A 90 -11.12 4.56 -15.56
N ALA A 91 -12.41 4.69 -15.86
CA ALA A 91 -13.30 3.55 -16.06
C ALA A 91 -12.69 2.46 -16.98
N LEU A 92 -12.76 1.21 -16.52
CA LEU A 92 -12.32 0.04 -17.25
C LEU A 92 -13.51 -0.66 -17.92
N ARG A 93 -13.23 -1.38 -19.01
CA ARG A 93 -14.23 -2.28 -19.61
C ARG A 93 -14.47 -3.46 -18.67
N GLN A 94 -15.69 -3.98 -18.68
CA GLN A 94 -16.05 -5.13 -17.85
C GLN A 94 -15.13 -6.34 -18.09
N ALA A 95 -14.82 -6.67 -19.34
CA ALA A 95 -13.92 -7.77 -19.67
C ALA A 95 -12.48 -7.57 -19.12
N ASP A 96 -12.04 -6.32 -18.95
CA ASP A 96 -10.72 -6.04 -18.37
C ASP A 96 -10.77 -6.14 -16.84
N LEU A 97 -11.88 -5.72 -16.20
CA LEU A 97 -12.11 -5.95 -14.77
C LEU A 97 -12.12 -7.44 -14.44
N GLU A 98 -12.88 -8.24 -15.18
CA GLU A 98 -12.96 -9.70 -14.99
C GLU A 98 -11.60 -10.36 -15.17
N PHE A 99 -10.89 -10.04 -16.25
CA PHE A 99 -9.53 -10.52 -16.48
C PHE A 99 -8.59 -10.16 -15.33
N GLY A 100 -8.61 -8.89 -14.89
CA GLY A 100 -7.76 -8.43 -13.79
C GLY A 100 -8.11 -9.10 -12.48
N GLY A 101 -9.40 -9.33 -12.22
CA GLY A 101 -9.86 -10.00 -11.02
C GLY A 101 -9.34 -11.43 -10.92
N GLU A 102 -9.51 -12.22 -11.98
CA GLU A 102 -9.01 -13.59 -12.02
C GLU A 102 -7.49 -13.64 -11.93
N LEU A 103 -6.77 -12.86 -12.73
CA LEU A 103 -5.32 -12.90 -12.78
C LEU A 103 -4.67 -12.45 -11.47
N VAL A 104 -5.17 -11.35 -10.88
CA VAL A 104 -4.52 -10.72 -9.73
C VAL A 104 -4.93 -11.39 -8.42
N PHE A 105 -6.22 -11.53 -8.12
CA PHE A 105 -6.63 -11.99 -6.78
C PHE A 105 -6.35 -13.49 -6.59
N LYS A 106 -6.69 -14.30 -7.58
CA LYS A 106 -6.37 -15.73 -7.54
C LYS A 106 -4.86 -15.94 -7.61
N GLY A 107 -4.20 -15.30 -8.57
CA GLY A 107 -2.75 -15.43 -8.73
C GLY A 107 -1.95 -15.00 -7.50
N LEU A 108 -2.35 -13.91 -6.83
CA LEU A 108 -1.71 -13.44 -5.59
C LEU A 108 -1.99 -14.41 -4.43
N SER A 109 -3.24 -14.88 -4.30
CA SER A 109 -3.62 -15.87 -3.27
C SER A 109 -2.85 -17.19 -3.43
N ASP A 110 -2.69 -17.68 -4.66
CA ASP A 110 -2.02 -18.95 -4.96
C ASP A 110 -0.53 -18.94 -4.62
N ILE A 111 0.11 -17.78 -4.70
CA ILE A 111 1.54 -17.61 -4.35
C ILE A 111 1.76 -17.26 -2.87
N GLY A 112 0.72 -17.34 -2.04
CA GLY A 112 0.80 -17.08 -0.60
C GLY A 112 0.58 -15.62 -0.20
N GLY A 113 0.02 -14.80 -1.09
CA GLY A 113 -0.41 -13.45 -0.75
C GLY A 113 -1.50 -13.45 0.33
N ARG A 114 -1.48 -12.40 1.15
CA ARG A 114 -2.34 -12.24 2.33
C ARG A 114 -3.16 -10.95 2.34
N ARG A 115 -2.70 -9.89 1.67
CA ARG A 115 -3.37 -8.58 1.68
C ARG A 115 -3.48 -7.96 0.31
N PHE A 116 -4.64 -7.39 0.03
CA PHE A 116 -4.89 -6.48 -1.08
C PHE A 116 -5.40 -5.14 -0.54
N ALA A 117 -4.72 -4.05 -0.89
CA ALA A 117 -5.14 -2.69 -0.55
C ALA A 117 -5.48 -1.93 -1.84
N GLY A 118 -6.71 -1.44 -1.97
CA GLY A 118 -7.09 -0.55 -3.07
C GLY A 118 -7.12 0.90 -2.62
N VAL A 119 -6.39 1.80 -3.29
CA VAL A 119 -6.69 3.24 -3.20
C VAL A 119 -7.74 3.53 -4.25
N GLU A 120 -8.85 4.12 -3.82
CA GLU A 120 -10.00 4.33 -4.67
C GLU A 120 -9.71 5.26 -5.85
N SER A 121 -10.31 4.95 -7.00
CA SER A 121 -10.27 5.84 -8.16
C SER A 121 -11.09 7.11 -7.91
N LEU A 122 -10.61 8.23 -8.45
CA LEU A 122 -11.37 9.48 -8.54
C LEU A 122 -12.53 9.35 -9.54
N ASP A 123 -12.43 8.44 -10.52
CA ASP A 123 -13.50 8.08 -11.44
C ASP A 123 -14.54 7.19 -10.71
N ALA A 124 -15.78 7.67 -10.63
CA ALA A 124 -16.85 6.98 -9.92
C ALA A 124 -17.22 5.64 -10.56
N MET A 125 -17.19 5.54 -11.89
CA MET A 125 -17.48 4.29 -12.59
C MET A 125 -16.39 3.26 -12.35
N ASN A 126 -15.11 3.68 -12.37
CA ASN A 126 -14.01 2.81 -12.00
C ASN A 126 -14.16 2.31 -10.55
N ARG A 127 -14.36 3.23 -9.60
CA ARG A 127 -14.51 2.89 -8.18
C ARG A 127 -15.64 1.89 -7.96
N MET A 128 -16.81 2.10 -8.57
CA MET A 128 -17.93 1.15 -8.49
C MET A 128 -17.57 -0.22 -9.08
N GLY A 129 -16.97 -0.25 -10.27
CA GLY A 129 -16.60 -1.49 -10.96
C GLY A 129 -15.56 -2.31 -10.19
N VAL A 130 -14.51 -1.65 -9.69
CA VAL A 130 -13.44 -2.30 -8.90
C VAL A 130 -13.98 -2.80 -7.57
N THR A 131 -14.79 -2.01 -6.85
CA THR A 131 -15.40 -2.45 -5.58
C THR A 131 -16.30 -3.67 -5.78
N ALA A 132 -17.15 -3.66 -6.82
CA ALA A 132 -18.01 -4.80 -7.14
C ALA A 132 -17.20 -6.06 -7.50
N LEU A 133 -16.14 -5.90 -8.30
CA LEU A 133 -15.23 -6.99 -8.65
C LEU A 133 -14.56 -7.57 -7.40
N VAL A 134 -14.00 -6.72 -6.53
CA VAL A 134 -13.31 -7.18 -5.31
C VAL A 134 -14.27 -7.94 -4.41
N ALA A 135 -15.48 -7.43 -4.21
CA ALA A 135 -16.50 -8.08 -3.41
C ALA A 135 -16.90 -9.47 -3.94
N SER A 136 -16.88 -9.67 -5.27
CA SER A 136 -17.24 -10.95 -5.87
C SER A 136 -16.12 -11.98 -5.83
N VAL A 137 -14.85 -11.55 -5.93
CA VAL A 137 -13.71 -12.48 -6.02
C VAL A 137 -13.05 -12.79 -4.67
N ILE A 138 -12.94 -11.82 -3.76
CA ILE A 138 -12.20 -11.97 -2.49
C ILE A 138 -12.67 -13.16 -1.64
N PRO A 139 -13.98 -13.46 -1.49
CA PRO A 139 -14.43 -14.60 -0.68
C PRO A 139 -13.88 -15.96 -1.14
N SER A 140 -13.41 -16.08 -2.39
CA SER A 140 -12.81 -17.29 -2.94
C SER A 140 -11.28 -17.36 -2.77
N THR A 141 -10.68 -16.40 -2.06
CA THR A 141 -9.23 -16.27 -1.88
C THR A 141 -8.84 -16.29 -0.41
N LYS A 142 -7.52 -16.34 -0.15
CA LYS A 142 -6.95 -16.19 1.19
C LYS A 142 -6.61 -14.74 1.54
N LEU A 143 -7.01 -13.79 0.69
CA LEU A 143 -6.66 -12.38 0.84
C LEU A 143 -7.63 -11.67 1.79
N ALA A 144 -7.09 -10.91 2.73
CA ALA A 144 -7.82 -9.79 3.30
C ALA A 144 -7.79 -8.63 2.30
N SER A 145 -8.92 -7.94 2.13
CA SER A 145 -9.01 -6.76 1.25
C SER A 145 -9.51 -5.54 2.01
N GLN A 146 -8.94 -4.37 1.73
CA GLN A 146 -9.44 -3.09 2.23
C GLN A 146 -9.25 -1.98 1.20
N PHE A 147 -10.22 -1.06 1.13
CA PHE A 147 -10.13 0.16 0.33
C PHE A 147 -9.79 1.37 1.20
N PHE A 148 -9.07 2.31 0.60
CA PHE A 148 -8.55 3.51 1.24
C PHE A 148 -8.73 4.73 0.34
N THR A 149 -8.84 5.91 0.94
CA THR A 149 -8.93 7.17 0.21
C THR A 149 -7.55 7.78 -0.07
N THR A 150 -6.51 7.35 0.66
CA THR A 150 -5.14 7.82 0.46
C THR A 150 -4.14 6.67 0.36
N ILE A 151 -3.04 6.91 -0.36
CA ILE A 151 -1.98 5.94 -0.55
C ILE A 151 -1.21 5.67 0.75
N GLU A 152 -1.11 6.65 1.64
CA GLU A 152 -0.43 6.53 2.92
C GLU A 152 -1.15 5.52 3.83
N GLN A 153 -2.48 5.55 3.88
CA GLN A 153 -3.27 4.60 4.65
C GLN A 153 -3.15 3.18 4.09
N ALA A 154 -3.23 3.06 2.75
CA ALA A 154 -3.08 1.77 2.07
C ALA A 154 -1.69 1.17 2.33
N ARG A 155 -0.62 1.97 2.20
CA ARG A 155 0.76 1.54 2.51
C ARG A 155 0.89 1.10 3.95
N ALA A 156 0.43 1.91 4.91
CA ALA A 156 0.51 1.59 6.34
C ALA A 156 -0.16 0.24 6.65
N TRP A 157 -1.36 0.00 6.12
CA TRP A 157 -2.07 -1.26 6.36
C TRP A 157 -1.45 -2.45 5.61
N ALA A 158 -1.13 -2.29 4.33
CA ALA A 158 -0.62 -3.40 3.51
C ALA A 158 0.76 -3.89 3.97
N THR A 159 1.57 -2.99 4.53
CA THR A 159 2.95 -3.28 4.97
C THR A 159 3.09 -3.58 6.47
N ALA A 160 2.01 -3.54 7.24
CA ALA A 160 2.03 -3.89 8.67
C ALA A 160 2.22 -5.42 8.88
N PRO A 161 2.77 -5.88 10.01
CA PRO A 161 2.88 -7.31 10.34
C PRO A 161 1.55 -8.09 10.27
N PHE A 162 1.64 -9.42 10.11
CA PHE A 162 0.53 -10.39 10.07
C PHE A 162 0.93 -11.84 10.36
#